data_AF-A0ABD5LWI7-F1
#
_entry.id   AF-A0ABD5LWI7-F1
#
_cell.length_a   1.000
_cell.length_b   1.000
_cell.length_c   1.000
_cell.angle_alpha   90.00
_cell.angle_beta   90.00
_cell.angle_gamma   90.00
#
_symmetry.space_group_name_H-M   'P 1'
#
loop_
_entity.id
_entity.type
_entity.pdbx_description
1 polymer ?
#
loop_
_entity_poly.entity_id
_entity_poly.type
_entity_poly.pdbx_seq_one_letter_code
_entity_poly.pdbx_strand_id
1 'polypeptide(L)'
;MYQRNYAWGEGEINQLIQDVLDYQHSKPDQTYYIGTLVVFERNDGSFEVIDGQQRFTTLTLLTFALKRLYAAGKVTVDMGWYTTPNLNFESRQKSSDTFACLIQGVALEHLKTDDYNLDVVNGFSLLEKGLLALGISLKDFANTFTKR
;
A
#
# COMPACT_ATOMS: atom_id res chain seq x y z
N MET A 1 0.76 -3.79 -24.79
CA MET A 1 0.49 -4.03 -23.35
C MET A 1 0.86 -2.76 -22.59
N TYR A 2 -0.08 -2.16 -21.85
CA TYR A 2 0.03 -0.78 -21.29
C TYR A 2 0.07 -0.76 -19.75
N GLN A 3 0.85 -1.63 -19.10
CA GLN A 3 1.07 -1.46 -17.66
C GLN A 3 2.25 -0.49 -17.43
N ARG A 4 2.03 0.63 -16.73
CA ARG A 4 3.10 1.58 -16.30
C ARG A 4 3.71 1.24 -14.94
N ASN A 5 5.05 1.29 -14.83
CA ASN A 5 5.75 1.04 -13.57
C ASN A 5 5.19 1.92 -12.45
N TYR A 6 5.29 1.44 -11.21
CA TYR A 6 4.95 2.23 -10.05
C TYR A 6 5.81 3.49 -10.03
N ALA A 7 5.22 4.67 -9.84
CA ALA A 7 5.94 5.94 -9.95
C ALA A 7 5.49 6.98 -8.92
N TRP A 8 4.64 6.63 -7.96
CA TRP A 8 4.23 7.57 -6.91
C TRP A 8 5.40 7.91 -5.99
N GLY A 9 5.65 9.21 -5.84
CA GLY A 9 6.67 9.77 -4.97
C GLY A 9 6.10 10.29 -3.66
N GLU A 10 6.92 11.09 -2.96
CA GLU A 10 6.58 11.64 -1.65
C GLU A 10 5.31 12.51 -1.70
N GLY A 11 5.11 13.27 -2.78
CA GLY A 11 3.93 14.14 -2.95
C GLY A 11 2.61 13.36 -2.99
N GLU A 12 2.51 12.37 -3.89
CA GLU A 12 1.30 11.55 -4.03
C GLU A 12 1.03 10.71 -2.78
N ILE A 13 2.08 10.16 -2.16
CA ILE A 13 1.96 9.37 -0.94
C ILE A 13 1.48 10.22 0.23
N ASN A 14 2.07 11.40 0.43
CA ASN A 14 1.65 12.28 1.52
C ASN A 14 0.23 12.80 1.31
N GLN A 15 -0.15 13.11 0.07
CA GLN A 15 -1.51 13.51 -0.25
C GLN A 15 -2.51 12.39 0.11
N LEU A 16 -2.21 11.15 -0.27
CA LEU A 16 -3.05 9.99 0.09
C LEU A 16 -3.24 9.87 1.60
N ILE A 17 -2.16 9.97 2.37
CA ILE A 17 -2.20 9.86 3.83
C ILE A 17 -3.03 11.00 4.43
N GLN A 18 -2.82 12.23 3.95
CA GLN A 18 -3.53 13.41 4.43
C GLN A 18 -5.03 13.32 4.13
N ASP A 19 -5.40 12.89 2.92
CA ASP A 19 -6.81 12.78 2.53
C ASP A 19 -7.58 11.79 3.43
N VAL A 20 -6.94 10.67 3.82
CA VAL A 20 -7.53 9.69 4.75
C VAL A 20 -7.69 10.29 6.16
N LEU A 21 -6.74 11.09 6.63
CA LEU A 21 -6.82 11.77 7.93
C LEU A 21 -7.90 12.86 7.94
N ASP A 22 -7.94 13.69 6.92
CA ASP A 22 -8.92 14.77 6.79
C ASP A 22 -10.34 14.21 6.71
N TYR A 23 -10.49 13.07 6.04
CA TYR A 23 -11.74 12.36 5.98
C TYR A 23 -12.21 11.88 7.35
N GLN A 24 -11.31 11.29 8.15
CA GLN A 24 -11.61 10.86 9.51
C GLN A 24 -12.13 12.01 10.37
N HIS A 25 -11.52 13.18 10.28
CA HIS A 25 -11.89 14.34 11.09
C HIS A 25 -13.21 15.00 10.62
N SER A 26 -13.46 15.02 9.31
CA SER A 26 -14.61 15.72 8.74
C SER A 26 -15.88 14.87 8.68
N LYS A 27 -15.77 13.55 8.49
CA LYS A 27 -16.91 12.65 8.25
C LYS A 27 -16.68 11.23 8.79
N PRO A 28 -16.64 11.02 10.12
CA PRO A 28 -16.29 9.73 10.74
C PRO A 28 -17.24 8.56 10.40
N ASP A 29 -18.47 8.87 9.97
CA ASP A 29 -19.54 7.89 9.71
C ASP A 29 -19.79 7.62 8.22
N GLN A 30 -19.04 8.24 7.31
CA GLN A 30 -19.18 7.99 5.88
C GLN A 30 -18.08 7.04 5.38
N THR A 31 -18.28 6.41 4.23
CA THR A 31 -17.25 5.62 3.53
C THR A 31 -16.35 6.51 2.69
N TYR A 32 -15.03 6.45 2.89
CA TYR A 32 -14.07 7.24 2.12
C TYR A 32 -14.04 6.78 0.66
N TYR A 33 -14.31 7.70 -0.25
CA TYR A 33 -14.22 7.44 -1.68
C TYR A 33 -12.84 7.84 -2.19
N ILE A 34 -11.99 6.83 -2.40
CA ILE A 34 -10.63 7.01 -2.92
C ILE A 34 -10.57 6.97 -4.45
N GLY A 35 -11.71 7.05 -5.13
CA GLY A 35 -11.85 7.00 -6.59
C GLY A 35 -12.15 5.60 -7.14
N THR A 36 -12.45 5.52 -8.44
CA THR A 36 -12.82 4.29 -9.14
C THR A 36 -11.61 3.38 -9.41
N LEU A 37 -11.83 2.07 -9.33
CA LEU A 37 -10.94 1.03 -9.84
C LEU A 37 -11.63 0.40 -11.06
N VAL A 38 -11.05 0.54 -12.25
CA VAL A 38 -11.62 -0.07 -13.47
C VAL A 38 -10.93 -1.40 -13.70
N VAL A 39 -11.72 -2.46 -13.79
CA VAL A 39 -11.22 -3.82 -13.97
C VAL A 39 -11.82 -4.48 -15.21
N PHE A 40 -11.08 -5.43 -15.76
CA PHE A 40 -11.52 -6.34 -16.80
C PHE A 40 -11.59 -7.75 -16.20
N GLU A 41 -12.77 -8.36 -16.21
CA GLU A 41 -12.95 -9.75 -15.79
C GLU A 41 -12.43 -10.69 -16.87
N ARG A 42 -11.54 -11.60 -16.49
CA ARG A 42 -10.97 -12.61 -17.38
C ARG A 42 -11.76 -13.90 -17.31
N ASN A 43 -11.57 -14.74 -18.32
CA ASN A 43 -12.27 -16.03 -18.45
C ASN A 43 -11.98 -17.02 -17.30
N ASP A 44 -10.88 -16.81 -16.57
CA ASP A 44 -10.49 -17.62 -15.41
C ASP A 44 -11.07 -17.09 -14.08
N GLY A 45 -11.90 -16.04 -14.13
CA GLY A 45 -12.50 -15.39 -12.96
C GLY A 45 -11.57 -14.40 -12.26
N SER A 46 -10.37 -14.14 -12.79
CA SER A 46 -9.49 -13.10 -12.27
C SER A 46 -9.85 -11.72 -12.83
N PHE A 47 -9.48 -10.66 -12.11
CA PHE A 47 -9.71 -9.28 -12.53
C PHE A 47 -8.38 -8.60 -12.87
N GLU A 48 -8.27 -8.09 -14.11
CA GLU A 48 -7.16 -7.26 -14.53
C GLU A 48 -7.48 -5.79 -14.30
N VAL A 49 -6.63 -5.08 -13.57
CA VAL A 49 -6.80 -3.64 -13.33
C VAL A 49 -6.42 -2.86 -14.60
N ILE A 50 -7.40 -2.19 -15.20
CA ILE A 50 -7.25 -1.35 -16.40
C ILE A 50 -6.91 0.10 -16.01
N ASP A 51 -7.57 0.63 -14.97
CA ASP A 51 -7.29 1.97 -14.42
C ASP A 51 -7.28 1.93 -12.89
N GLY A 52 -6.45 2.77 -12.28
CA GLY A 52 -6.22 2.81 -10.83
C GLY A 52 -5.07 1.90 -10.34
N GLN A 53 -4.23 1.38 -11.25
CA GLN A 53 -3.11 0.47 -10.92
C GLN A 53 -2.19 1.01 -9.82
N GLN A 54 -1.76 2.27 -9.93
CA GLN A 54 -0.85 2.87 -8.95
C GLN A 54 -1.50 3.01 -7.58
N ARG A 55 -2.74 3.50 -7.53
CA ARG A 55 -3.50 3.64 -6.29
C ARG A 55 -3.70 2.30 -5.58
N PHE A 56 -4.11 1.27 -6.33
CA PHE A 56 -4.27 -0.07 -5.76
C PHE A 56 -2.95 -0.65 -5.24
N THR A 57 -1.86 -0.40 -5.98
CA THR A 57 -0.51 -0.78 -5.55
C THR A 57 -0.11 -0.05 -4.26
N THR A 58 -0.32 1.27 -4.17
CA THR A 58 0.01 2.06 -2.96
C THR A 58 -0.82 1.64 -1.76
N LEU A 59 -2.12 1.37 -1.93
CA LEU A 59 -2.98 0.87 -0.85
C LEU A 59 -2.49 -0.48 -0.31
N THR A 60 -2.03 -1.35 -1.21
CA THR A 60 -1.41 -2.64 -0.85
C THR A 60 -0.12 -2.42 -0.05
N LEU A 61 0.77 -1.53 -0.52
CA LEU A 61 2.02 -1.18 0.18
C LEU A 61 1.76 -0.54 1.56
N LEU A 62 0.76 0.33 1.65
CA LEU A 62 0.36 1.00 2.89
C LEU A 62 -0.12 -0.02 3.93
N THR A 63 -0.91 -1.01 3.50
CA THR A 63 -1.36 -2.11 4.37
C THR A 63 -0.17 -2.91 4.92
N PHE A 64 0.84 -3.18 4.09
CA PHE A 64 2.06 -3.86 4.52
C PHE A 64 2.91 -3.02 5.47
N ALA A 65 3.04 -1.72 5.22
CA ALA A 65 3.74 -0.82 6.12
C ALA A 65 3.09 -0.82 7.51
N LEU A 66 1.77 -0.72 7.58
CA LEU A 66 1.01 -0.84 8.83
C LEU A 66 1.22 -2.19 9.52
N LYS A 67 1.19 -3.30 8.78
CA LYS A 67 1.47 -4.64 9.32
C LYS A 67 2.89 -4.75 9.89
N ARG A 68 3.88 -4.17 9.22
CA ARG A 68 5.26 -4.16 9.70
C ARG A 68 5.42 -3.32 10.97
N LEU A 69 4.74 -2.17 11.03
CA LEU A 69 4.71 -1.33 12.24
C LEU A 69 3.97 -2.02 13.40
N TYR A 70 2.91 -2.77 13.13
CA TYR A 70 2.23 -3.62 14.11
C TYR A 70 3.17 -4.71 14.66
N ALA A 71 3.87 -5.44 13.78
CA ALA A 71 4.85 -6.44 14.19
C ALA A 71 6.03 -5.85 15.00
N ALA A 72 6.39 -4.59 14.73
CA ALA A 72 7.39 -3.83 15.49
C ALA A 72 6.84 -3.21 16.80
N GLY A 73 5.57 -3.43 17.15
CA GLY A 73 4.93 -2.88 18.35
C GLY A 73 4.67 -1.37 18.31
N LYS A 74 4.75 -0.73 17.13
CA LYS A 74 4.52 0.72 16.95
C LYS A 74 3.05 1.06 16.70
N VAL A 75 2.27 0.10 16.25
CA VAL A 75 0.82 0.20 16.01
C VAL A 75 0.12 -0.87 16.85
N THR A 76 -1.04 -0.54 17.41
CA THR A 76 -1.83 -1.47 18.26
C THR A 76 -3.01 -2.11 17.52
N VAL A 77 -3.25 -1.71 16.27
CA VAL A 77 -4.31 -2.25 15.41
C VAL A 77 -3.92 -3.64 14.94
N ASP A 78 -4.81 -4.62 15.14
CA ASP A 78 -4.57 -5.99 14.70
C ASP A 78 -4.56 -6.07 13.16
N MET A 79 -3.40 -6.43 12.62
CA MET A 79 -3.18 -6.65 11.19
C MET A 79 -3.07 -8.15 10.86
N GLY A 80 -3.36 -9.05 11.80
CA GLY A 80 -3.27 -10.50 11.64
C GLY A 80 -4.21 -11.06 10.56
N TRP A 81 -5.25 -10.32 10.21
CA TRP A 81 -6.20 -10.67 9.14
C TRP A 81 -5.62 -10.53 7.73
N TYR A 82 -4.56 -9.77 7.53
CA TYR A 82 -3.98 -9.52 6.20
C TYR A 82 -2.73 -10.36 5.99
N THR A 83 -2.90 -11.56 5.43
CA THR A 83 -1.80 -12.51 5.19
C THR A 83 -1.23 -12.38 3.79
N THR A 84 -2.08 -12.38 2.77
CA THR A 84 -1.69 -12.35 1.35
C THR A 84 -2.44 -11.24 0.61
N PRO A 85 -1.76 -10.45 -0.23
CA PRO A 85 -2.43 -9.46 -1.06
C PRO A 85 -3.14 -10.15 -2.23
N ASN A 86 -4.29 -9.61 -2.63
CA ASN A 86 -4.96 -9.96 -3.88
C ASN A 86 -4.40 -9.12 -5.04
N LEU A 87 -3.08 -9.13 -5.21
CA LEU A 87 -2.37 -8.38 -6.25
C LEU A 87 -1.26 -9.25 -6.84
N ASN A 88 -1.28 -9.41 -8.17
CA ASN A 88 -0.23 -10.09 -8.92
C ASN A 88 0.21 -9.21 -10.11
N PHE A 89 1.49 -9.24 -10.44
CA PHE A 89 2.03 -8.53 -11.61
C PHE A 89 2.49 -9.54 -12.67
N GLU A 90 1.68 -9.74 -13.71
CA GLU A 90 1.97 -10.75 -14.74
C GLU A 90 3.19 -10.45 -15.60
N SER A 91 3.51 -9.18 -15.80
CA SER A 91 4.60 -8.76 -16.69
C SER A 91 5.72 -8.04 -15.95
N ARG A 92 5.74 -8.10 -14.61
CA ARG A 92 6.75 -7.43 -13.78
C ARG A 92 7.23 -8.34 -12.67
N GLN A 93 8.05 -9.30 -13.05
CA GLN A 93 8.64 -10.24 -12.10
C GLN A 93 9.35 -9.51 -10.96
N LYS A 94 10.16 -8.49 -11.25
CA LYS A 94 10.83 -7.67 -10.22
C LYS A 94 9.87 -7.05 -9.22
N SER A 95 8.71 -6.54 -9.66
CA SER A 95 7.69 -6.00 -8.76
C SER A 95 7.10 -7.11 -7.90
N SER A 96 6.70 -8.24 -8.51
CA SER A 96 6.20 -9.40 -7.77
C SER A 96 7.18 -9.89 -6.71
N ASP A 97 8.47 -9.99 -7.06
CA ASP A 97 9.54 -10.42 -6.16
C ASP A 97 9.76 -9.42 -5.03
N THR A 98 9.81 -8.11 -5.33
CA THR A 98 9.89 -7.06 -4.31
C THR A 98 8.72 -7.15 -3.33
N PHE A 99 7.49 -7.32 -3.83
CA PHE A 99 6.30 -7.47 -2.98
C PHE A 99 6.38 -8.73 -2.11
N ALA A 100 6.80 -9.86 -2.67
CA ALA A 100 6.99 -11.10 -1.92
C ALA A 100 8.01 -10.92 -0.78
N CYS A 101 9.15 -10.26 -1.04
CA CYS A 101 10.15 -9.98 -0.02
C CYS A 101 9.63 -9.00 1.05
N LEU A 102 8.88 -7.97 0.67
CA LEU A 102 8.26 -7.04 1.63
C LEU A 102 7.26 -7.75 2.55
N ILE A 103 6.47 -8.69 2.00
CA ILE A 103 5.52 -9.51 2.79
C ILE A 103 6.26 -10.40 3.79
N GLN A 104 7.40 -10.96 3.40
CA GLN A 104 8.26 -11.77 4.27
C GLN A 104 9.01 -10.95 5.33
N GLY A 105 8.90 -9.62 5.30
CA GLY A 105 9.56 -8.73 6.25
C GLY A 105 11.05 -8.54 5.98
N VAL A 106 11.51 -8.77 4.75
CA VAL A 106 12.91 -8.52 4.37
C VAL A 106 13.25 -7.04 4.57
N ALA A 107 14.43 -6.78 5.16
CA ALA A 107 14.91 -5.42 5.37
C ALA A 107 15.09 -4.69 4.03
N LEU A 108 14.70 -3.40 3.99
CA LEU A 108 14.73 -2.61 2.75
C LEU A 108 16.13 -2.47 2.16
N GLU A 109 17.17 -2.54 2.99
CA GLU A 109 18.57 -2.49 2.57
C GLU A 109 18.93 -3.63 1.60
N HIS A 110 18.35 -4.82 1.79
CA HIS A 110 18.56 -5.97 0.92
C HIS A 110 17.75 -5.89 -0.39
N LEU A 111 16.79 -4.96 -0.47
CA LEU A 111 15.94 -4.76 -1.65
C LEU A 111 16.42 -3.61 -2.53
N LYS A 112 17.45 -2.86 -2.11
CA LYS A 112 18.08 -1.79 -2.90
C LYS A 112 19.14 -2.35 -3.85
N THR A 113 18.79 -3.40 -4.59
CA THR A 113 19.64 -4.01 -5.62
C THR A 113 18.96 -3.95 -6.99
N ASP A 114 19.72 -4.14 -8.06
CA ASP A 114 19.21 -4.14 -9.43
C ASP A 114 18.21 -5.28 -9.72
N ASP A 115 18.14 -6.28 -8.83
CA ASP A 115 17.21 -7.41 -8.94
C ASP A 115 15.77 -7.03 -8.62
N TYR A 116 15.55 -5.93 -7.89
CA TYR A 116 14.24 -5.52 -7.38
C TYR A 116 13.73 -4.23 -8.02
N ASN A 117 12.44 -3.97 -7.83
CA ASN A 117 11.83 -2.72 -8.28
C ASN A 117 12.08 -1.60 -7.25
N LEU A 118 13.09 -0.76 -7.53
CA LEU A 118 13.48 0.35 -6.66
C LEU A 118 12.35 1.37 -6.43
N ASP A 119 11.48 1.60 -7.41
CA ASP A 119 10.36 2.54 -7.24
C ASP A 119 9.37 2.05 -6.18
N VAL A 120 9.11 0.74 -6.16
CA VAL A 120 8.28 0.10 -5.13
C VAL A 120 8.96 0.17 -3.76
N VAL A 121 10.27 -0.12 -3.69
CA VAL A 121 11.05 -0.03 -2.44
C VAL A 121 11.05 1.39 -1.89
N ASN A 122 11.26 2.38 -2.75
CA ASN A 122 11.25 3.80 -2.39
C ASN A 122 9.85 4.23 -1.93
N GLY A 123 8.81 3.87 -2.68
CA GLY A 123 7.42 4.14 -2.29
C GLY A 123 7.07 3.53 -0.93
N PHE A 124 7.50 2.30 -0.67
CA PHE A 124 7.31 1.65 0.63
C PHE A 124 8.07 2.38 1.75
N SER A 125 9.32 2.77 1.52
CA SER A 125 10.11 3.53 2.50
C SER A 125 9.48 4.89 2.81
N LEU A 126 8.91 5.56 1.81
CA LEU A 126 8.20 6.83 1.98
C LEU A 126 6.90 6.66 2.76
N LEU A 127 6.14 5.59 2.48
CA LEU A 127 4.93 5.25 3.24
C LEU A 127 5.25 5.02 4.73
N GLU A 128 6.29 4.27 5.04
CA GLU A 128 6.70 4.06 6.44
C GLU A 128 7.13 5.35 7.12
N LYS A 129 7.91 6.18 6.43
CA LYS A 129 8.33 7.49 6.94
C LYS A 129 7.10 8.38 7.19
N GLY A 130 6.16 8.42 6.26
CA GLY A 130 4.92 9.19 6.37
C GLY A 130 4.04 8.72 7.54
N LEU A 131 3.86 7.41 7.69
CA LEU A 131 3.14 6.81 8.81
C LEU A 131 3.80 7.12 10.16
N LEU A 132 5.13 7.01 10.26
CA LEU A 132 5.85 7.34 11.49
C LEU A 132 5.78 8.84 11.82
N ALA A 133 5.73 9.71 10.79
CA ALA A 133 5.58 11.14 10.97
C ALA A 133 4.20 11.53 11.54
N LEU A 134 3.18 10.67 11.44
CA LEU A 134 1.87 10.90 12.06
C LEU A 134 1.92 10.87 13.59
N GLY A 135 2.94 10.23 14.18
CA GLY A 135 3.12 10.15 15.63
C GLY A 135 1.87 9.62 16.35
N ILE A 136 1.20 10.49 17.12
CA ILE A 136 0.00 10.15 17.88
C ILE A 136 -1.19 9.76 17.00
N SER A 137 -1.31 10.38 15.80
CA SER A 137 -2.43 10.14 14.89
C SER A 137 -2.29 8.84 14.11
N LEU A 138 -1.15 8.14 14.21
CA LEU A 138 -0.92 6.87 13.53
C LEU A 138 -1.92 5.80 13.95
N LYS A 139 -2.29 5.76 15.23
CA LYS A 139 -3.29 4.81 15.73
C LYS A 139 -4.65 5.05 15.10
N ASP A 140 -5.06 6.31 15.04
CA ASP A 140 -6.36 6.68 14.50
C ASP A 140 -6.42 6.45 12.98
N PHE A 141 -5.35 6.80 12.27
CA PHE A 141 -5.18 6.46 10.86
C PHE A 141 -5.31 4.96 10.62
N ALA A 142 -4.58 4.14 11.38
CA ALA A 142 -4.60 2.69 11.22
C ALA A 142 -6.00 2.12 11.49
N ASN A 143 -6.71 2.62 12.50
CA ASN A 143 -8.10 2.22 12.77
C ASN A 143 -9.04 2.59 11.62
N THR A 144 -8.93 3.81 11.09
CA THR A 144 -9.76 4.29 9.98
C THR A 144 -9.50 3.50 8.70
N PHE A 145 -8.23 3.28 8.39
CA PHE A 145 -7.82 2.55 7.19
C PHE A 145 -8.23 1.07 7.22
N THR A 146 -8.28 0.47 8.41
CA THR A 146 -8.63 -0.95 8.60
C THR A 146 -10.07 -1.18 9.01
N LYS A 147 -10.88 -0.10 9.13
CA LYS A 147 -12.30 -0.16 9.47
C LYS A 147 -13.02 -0.95 8.37
N ARG A 148 -13.53 -2.12 8.73
CA ARG A 148 -14.31 -3.02 7.88
C ARG A 148 -15.80 -2.74 8.02
#